data_AF-Q9MZQ5-F1
#
_entry.id   AF-Q9MZQ5-F1
#
_cell.length_a   1.000
_cell.length_b   1.000
_cell.length_c   1.000
_cell.angle_alpha   90.00
_cell.angle_beta   90.00
_cell.angle_gamma   90.00
#
_symmetry.space_group_name_H-M   'P 1'
#
loop_
_entity.id
_entity.type
_entity.pdbx_description
1 polymer ?
#
loop_
_entity_poly.entity_id
_entity_poly.type
_entity_poly.pdbx_seq_one_letter_code
_entity_poly.pdbx_strand_id
1 'polypeptide(L)'
;EEDGCFPPAVNNETCLLRITSGLMEFRMYLEHLQAKFRSDEENTRVSMVLKNIQHLIKTLRPKVKNLNEEATLKPAVAVSLMENLQQKNQWLKTTTIHFILRGLTNFLEFTLRAVDLMECGCPCLRNFMGSASHGQNTPSCPLDT
;
A
#
# COMPACT_ATOMS: atom_id res chain seq x y z
N GLU A 1 -12.81 7.06 7.78
CA GLU A 1 -11.83 6.54 6.81
C GLU A 1 -12.63 5.71 5.82
N GLU A 2 -12.83 6.25 4.62
CA GLU A 2 -13.79 5.75 3.61
C GLU A 2 -13.05 5.01 2.48
N ASP A 3 -11.84 4.53 2.77
CA ASP A 3 -10.91 3.91 1.83
C ASP A 3 -11.46 2.59 1.24
N GLY A 4 -12.58 2.09 1.75
CA GLY A 4 -13.30 0.93 1.20
C GLY A 4 -12.54 -0.40 1.28
N CYS A 5 -11.40 -0.46 1.96
CA CYS A 5 -10.56 -1.65 2.00
C CYS A 5 -10.93 -2.66 3.10
N PHE A 6 -11.71 -2.23 4.10
CA PHE A 6 -12.05 -3.06 5.25
C PHE A 6 -13.55 -3.01 5.57
N PRO A 7 -14.09 -4.06 6.22
CA PRO A 7 -15.48 -4.08 6.67
C PRO A 7 -15.84 -2.89 7.57
N PRO A 8 -17.12 -2.45 7.58
CA PRO A 8 -18.27 -3.11 6.94
C PRO A 8 -18.52 -2.73 5.47
N ALA A 9 -17.91 -1.64 4.97
CA ALA A 9 -18.17 -1.10 3.63
C ALA A 9 -17.01 -1.37 2.67
N VAL A 10 -16.77 -2.66 2.35
CA VAL A 10 -15.74 -3.03 1.37
C VAL A 10 -16.18 -2.60 -0.02
N ASN A 11 -15.38 -1.74 -0.65
CA ASN A 11 -15.54 -1.32 -2.04
C ASN A 11 -14.20 -1.54 -2.76
N ASN A 12 -14.17 -2.58 -3.60
CA ASN A 12 -12.97 -2.97 -4.35
C ASN A 12 -12.45 -1.85 -5.25
N GLU A 13 -13.33 -1.05 -5.86
CA GLU A 13 -12.91 0.04 -6.75
C GLU A 13 -12.23 1.16 -5.96
N THR A 14 -12.84 1.63 -4.87
CA THR A 14 -12.27 2.66 -3.98
C THR A 14 -10.99 2.16 -3.31
N CYS A 15 -10.95 0.90 -2.88
CA CYS A 15 -9.78 0.31 -2.27
C CYS A 15 -8.61 0.18 -3.24
N LEU A 16 -8.84 -0.32 -4.45
CA LEU A 16 -7.79 -0.40 -5.48
C LEU A 16 -7.28 0.97 -5.90
N LEU A 17 -8.16 1.98 -5.95
CA LEU A 17 -7.77 3.37 -6.19
C LEU A 17 -6.84 3.87 -5.07
N ARG A 18 -7.21 3.64 -3.80
CA ARG A 18 -6.39 4.00 -2.63
C ARG A 18 -5.02 3.33 -2.64
N ILE A 19 -4.99 2.02 -2.89
CA ILE A 19 -3.74 1.24 -3.00
C ILE A 19 -2.86 1.82 -4.11
N THR A 20 -3.41 2.01 -5.30
CA THR A 20 -2.64 2.45 -6.46
C THR A 20 -2.10 3.87 -6.28
N SER A 21 -2.92 4.79 -5.74
CA SER A 21 -2.51 6.16 -5.43
C SER A 21 -1.40 6.19 -4.35
N GLY A 22 -1.55 5.43 -3.27
CA GLY A 22 -0.54 5.35 -2.23
C GLY A 22 0.79 4.75 -2.72
N LEU A 23 0.76 3.72 -3.59
CA LEU A 23 1.97 3.19 -4.23
C LEU A 23 2.68 4.25 -5.08
N MET A 24 1.93 5.10 -5.79
CA MET A 24 2.51 6.22 -6.55
C MET A 24 3.17 7.27 -5.64
N GLU A 25 2.53 7.62 -4.52
CA GLU A 25 3.10 8.54 -3.52
C GLU A 25 4.43 7.98 -2.97
N PHE A 26 4.44 6.73 -2.51
CA PHE A 26 5.66 6.10 -2.00
C PHE A 26 6.76 5.95 -3.04
N ARG A 27 6.41 5.71 -4.30
CA ARG A 27 7.38 5.71 -5.40
C ARG A 27 8.10 7.06 -5.50
N MET A 28 7.37 8.18 -5.49
CA MET A 28 7.98 9.52 -5.57
C MET A 28 8.93 9.78 -4.39
N TYR A 29 8.57 9.37 -3.17
CA TYR A 29 9.46 9.49 -2.01
C TYR A 29 10.73 8.67 -2.19
N LEU A 30 10.62 7.41 -2.61
CA LEU A 30 11.76 6.52 -2.78
C LEU A 30 12.70 6.96 -3.91
N GLU A 31 12.18 7.48 -5.02
CA GLU A 31 13.00 8.02 -6.13
C GLU A 31 13.88 9.19 -5.63
N HIS A 32 13.31 10.06 -4.78
CA HIS A 32 14.08 11.14 -4.18
C HIS A 32 15.14 10.64 -3.19
N LEU A 33 14.79 9.64 -2.37
CA LEU A 33 15.74 9.05 -1.42
C LEU A 33 16.88 8.32 -2.13
N GLN A 34 16.60 7.61 -3.22
CA GLN A 34 17.59 6.90 -4.03
C GLN A 34 18.75 7.83 -4.44
N ALA A 35 18.43 9.03 -4.91
CA ALA A 35 19.41 10.04 -5.31
C ALA A 35 20.29 10.57 -4.16
N LYS A 36 20.02 10.19 -2.91
CA LYS A 36 20.74 10.66 -1.71
C LYS A 36 21.60 9.58 -1.05
N PHE A 37 21.39 8.30 -1.35
CA PHE A 37 22.23 7.22 -0.80
C PHE A 37 23.62 7.26 -1.43
N ARG A 38 24.65 7.11 -0.59
CA ARG A 38 26.06 7.09 -1.01
C ARG A 38 26.59 5.67 -1.20
N SER A 39 25.92 4.68 -0.60
CA SER A 39 26.28 3.27 -0.73
C SER A 39 25.63 2.66 -1.96
N ASP A 40 26.44 2.03 -2.82
CA ASP A 40 25.96 1.28 -3.98
C ASP A 40 25.02 0.13 -3.59
N GLU A 41 25.24 -0.46 -2.41
CA GLU A 41 24.37 -1.52 -1.88
C GLU A 41 22.98 -0.97 -1.52
N GLU A 42 22.92 0.15 -0.80
CA GLU A 42 21.66 0.80 -0.43
C GLU A 42 20.91 1.26 -1.69
N ASN A 43 21.63 1.83 -2.65
CA ASN A 43 21.09 2.26 -3.92
C ASN A 43 20.49 1.07 -4.71
N THR A 44 21.19 -0.07 -4.73
CA THR A 44 20.70 -1.31 -5.37
C THR A 44 19.43 -1.81 -4.71
N ARG A 45 19.37 -1.85 -3.37
CA ARG A 45 18.17 -2.29 -2.62
C ARG A 45 16.98 -1.36 -2.89
N VAL A 46 17.19 -0.04 -2.87
CA VAL A 46 16.13 0.93 -3.17
C VAL A 46 15.67 0.80 -4.63
N SER A 47 16.58 0.59 -5.58
CA SER A 47 16.25 0.34 -6.99
C SER A 47 15.36 -0.89 -7.17
N MET A 48 15.64 -1.98 -6.44
CA MET A 48 14.80 -3.18 -6.46
C MET A 48 13.40 -2.88 -5.94
N VAL A 49 13.27 -2.17 -4.81
CA VAL A 49 11.98 -1.77 -4.25
C VAL A 49 11.20 -0.89 -5.23
N LEU A 50 11.85 0.09 -5.86
CA LEU A 50 11.25 0.97 -6.87
C LEU A 50 10.72 0.18 -8.08
N LYS A 51 11.50 -0.76 -8.60
CA LYS A 51 11.06 -1.65 -9.70
C LYS A 51 9.84 -2.48 -9.31
N ASN A 52 9.82 -3.02 -8.10
CA ASN A 52 8.71 -3.82 -7.60
C ASN A 52 7.44 -2.98 -7.44
N ILE A 53 7.54 -1.78 -6.85
CA ILE A 53 6.41 -0.83 -6.74
C ILE A 53 5.91 -0.43 -8.13
N GLN A 54 6.82 -0.14 -9.07
CA GLN A 54 6.44 0.20 -10.45
C GLN A 54 5.72 -0.96 -11.14
N HIS A 55 6.16 -2.19 -10.92
CA HIS A 55 5.49 -3.38 -11.44
C HIS A 55 4.09 -3.53 -10.84
N LEU A 56 3.95 -3.40 -9.51
CA LEU A 56 2.66 -3.43 -8.81
C LEU A 56 1.69 -2.37 -9.35
N ILE A 57 2.13 -1.13 -9.52
CA ILE A 57 1.32 -0.05 -10.10
C ILE A 57 0.87 -0.41 -11.52
N LYS A 58 1.76 -0.95 -12.36
CA LYS A 58 1.40 -1.36 -13.73
C LYS A 58 0.38 -2.50 -13.75
N THR A 59 0.45 -3.42 -12.80
CA THR A 59 -0.48 -4.55 -12.67
C THR A 59 -1.85 -4.10 -12.14
N LEU A 60 -1.88 -3.14 -11.20
CA LEU A 60 -3.11 -2.65 -10.58
C LEU A 60 -3.83 -1.59 -11.41
N ARG A 61 -3.10 -0.75 -12.16
CA ARG A 61 -3.67 0.36 -12.94
C ARG A 61 -4.81 -0.05 -13.89
N PRO A 62 -4.71 -1.15 -14.68
CA PRO A 62 -5.81 -1.59 -15.55
C PRO A 62 -7.07 -2.02 -14.80
N LYS A 63 -6.95 -2.36 -13.50
CA LYS A 63 -8.07 -2.77 -12.65
C LYS A 63 -8.83 -1.59 -12.05
N VAL A 64 -8.35 -0.36 -12.22
CA VAL A 64 -9.00 0.85 -11.69
C VAL A 64 -9.55 1.69 -12.84
N LYS A 65 -10.87 1.82 -12.89
CA LYS A 65 -11.57 2.50 -14.00
C LYS A 65 -11.35 4.03 -14.04
N ASN A 66 -10.99 4.66 -12.91
CA ASN A 66 -10.99 6.13 -12.75
C ASN A 66 -9.62 6.78 -12.46
N LEU A 67 -8.49 6.06 -12.60
CA LEU A 67 -7.16 6.59 -12.25
C LEU A 67 -6.68 7.75 -13.15
N ASN A 68 -7.32 8.00 -14.29
CA ASN A 68 -6.86 8.99 -15.26
C ASN A 68 -7.10 10.45 -14.82
N GLU A 69 -8.05 10.72 -13.92
CA GLU A 69 -8.45 12.10 -13.60
C GLU A 69 -7.91 12.60 -12.24
N GLU A 70 -7.71 11.74 -11.25
CA GLU A 70 -7.41 12.18 -9.87
C GLU A 70 -5.95 11.98 -9.41
N ALA A 71 -5.23 11.01 -9.99
CA ALA A 71 -3.86 10.68 -9.57
C ALA A 71 -2.80 11.70 -10.04
N THR A 72 -3.18 12.65 -10.88
CA THR A 72 -2.30 13.70 -11.41
C THR A 72 -2.01 14.81 -10.38
N LEU A 73 -2.77 14.88 -9.30
CA LEU A 73 -2.70 15.96 -8.31
C LEU A 73 -2.06 15.49 -6.99
N LYS A 74 -0.74 15.35 -6.99
CA LYS A 74 0.13 15.33 -5.79
C LYS A 74 1.65 15.40 -6.01
N PRO A 75 2.21 15.54 -7.24
CA PRO A 75 3.65 15.79 -7.38
C PRO A 75 4.12 17.04 -6.63
N ALA A 76 3.31 18.11 -6.60
CA ALA A 76 3.68 19.39 -5.97
C ALA A 76 3.85 19.30 -4.43
N VAL A 77 3.04 18.48 -3.75
CA VAL A 77 3.14 18.29 -2.29
C VAL A 77 4.36 17.43 -1.95
N ALA A 78 4.63 16.39 -2.73
CA ALA A 78 5.84 15.59 -2.56
C ALA A 78 7.11 16.43 -2.78
N VAL A 79 7.15 17.24 -3.85
CA VAL A 79 8.30 18.12 -4.16
C VAL A 79 8.53 19.15 -3.05
N SER A 80 7.50 19.88 -2.63
CA SER A 80 7.62 20.88 -1.57
C SER A 80 7.98 20.26 -0.21
N LEU A 81 7.46 19.07 0.13
CA LEU A 81 7.88 18.34 1.33
C LEU A 81 9.37 18.00 1.26
N MET A 82 9.87 17.57 0.10
CA MET A 82 11.28 17.22 -0.08
C MET A 82 12.22 18.43 -0.03
N GLU A 83 11.86 19.56 -0.64
CA GLU A 83 12.63 20.82 -0.54
C GLU A 83 12.82 21.25 0.92
N ASN A 84 11.75 21.17 1.71
CA ASN A 84 11.80 21.44 3.15
C ASN A 84 12.73 20.48 3.90
N LEU A 85 12.82 19.21 3.50
CA LEU A 85 13.73 18.24 4.12
C LEU A 85 15.20 18.50 3.76
N GLN A 86 15.50 19.07 2.60
CA GLN A 86 16.88 19.37 2.21
C GLN A 86 17.51 20.44 3.10
N GLN A 87 16.74 21.43 3.52
CA GLN A 87 17.17 22.54 4.39
C GLN A 87 17.36 22.13 5.87
N LYS A 88 16.97 20.90 6.24
CA LYS A 88 16.98 20.41 7.62
C LYS A 88 18.29 19.70 8.00
N ASN A 89 18.53 19.62 9.31
CA ASN A 89 19.72 18.97 9.89
C ASN A 89 19.73 17.45 9.64
N GLN A 90 20.90 16.82 9.85
CA GLN A 90 21.09 15.39 9.54
C GLN A 90 20.16 14.46 10.32
N TRP A 91 19.91 14.77 11.59
CA TRP A 91 19.00 13.97 12.43
C TRP A 91 17.58 13.94 11.86
N LEU A 92 17.07 15.10 11.42
CA LEU A 92 15.72 15.22 10.87
C LEU A 92 15.61 14.54 9.50
N LYS A 93 16.68 14.55 8.69
CA LYS A 93 16.77 13.78 7.44
C LYS A 93 16.68 12.28 7.70
N THR A 94 17.52 11.74 8.58
CA THR A 94 17.52 10.31 8.95
C THR A 94 16.17 9.88 9.53
N THR A 95 15.61 10.69 10.43
CA THR A 95 14.31 10.44 11.04
C THR A 95 13.20 10.39 9.98
N THR A 96 13.20 11.32 9.02
CA THR A 96 12.19 11.33 7.96
C THR A 96 12.32 10.14 7.02
N ILE A 97 13.54 9.73 6.67
CA ILE A 97 13.79 8.50 5.90
C ILE A 97 13.18 7.29 6.62
N HIS A 98 13.43 7.15 7.93
CA HIS A 98 12.84 6.07 8.71
C HIS A 98 11.32 6.11 8.73
N PHE A 99 10.70 7.28 8.86
CA PHE A 99 9.24 7.42 8.80
C PHE A 99 8.68 7.03 7.43
N ILE A 100 9.33 7.41 6.33
CA ILE A 100 8.93 7.02 4.97
C ILE A 100 9.00 5.51 4.80
N LEU A 101 10.13 4.89 5.18
CA LEU A 101 10.32 3.45 5.05
C LEU A 101 9.33 2.66 5.92
N ARG A 102 9.10 3.09 7.17
CA ARG A 102 8.11 2.47 8.05
C ARG A 102 6.69 2.63 7.51
N GLY A 103 6.37 3.81 7.00
CA GLY A 103 5.09 4.10 6.35
C GLY A 103 4.85 3.17 5.15
N LEU A 104 5.88 2.95 4.32
CA LEU A 104 5.81 2.02 3.20
C LEU A 104 5.57 0.57 3.67
N THR A 105 6.30 0.09 4.67
CA THR A 105 6.10 -1.27 5.22
C THR A 105 4.65 -1.44 5.70
N ASN A 106 4.16 -0.52 6.53
CA ASN A 106 2.79 -0.55 7.02
C ASN A 106 1.76 -0.52 5.87
N PHE A 107 2.04 0.28 4.84
CA PHE A 107 1.15 0.39 3.67
C PHE A 107 1.12 -0.88 2.82
N LEU A 108 2.26 -1.57 2.67
CA LEU A 108 2.33 -2.85 1.97
C LEU A 108 1.61 -3.95 2.76
N GLU A 109 1.73 -3.97 4.10
CA GLU A 109 0.97 -4.89 4.95
C GLU A 109 -0.54 -4.63 4.86
N PHE A 110 -0.96 -3.35 4.86
CA PHE A 110 -2.34 -2.95 4.61
C PHE A 110 -2.81 -3.45 3.24
N THR A 111 -2.00 -3.24 2.20
CA THR A 111 -2.33 -3.63 0.82
C THR A 111 -2.52 -5.14 0.72
N LEU A 112 -1.64 -5.93 1.33
CA LEU A 112 -1.75 -7.39 1.36
C LEU A 112 -3.07 -7.83 1.99
N ARG A 113 -3.42 -7.30 3.16
CA ARG A 113 -4.68 -7.61 3.85
C ARG A 113 -5.90 -7.21 3.02
N ALA A 114 -5.85 -6.05 2.38
CA ALA A 114 -6.94 -5.58 1.53
C ALA A 114 -7.14 -6.50 0.32
N VAL A 115 -6.05 -6.91 -0.35
CA VAL A 115 -6.10 -7.86 -1.47
C VAL A 115 -6.63 -9.22 -1.03
N ASP A 116 -6.16 -9.74 0.11
CA ASP A 116 -6.66 -11.01 0.67
C ASP A 116 -8.18 -10.96 0.92
N LEU A 117 -8.71 -9.82 1.38
CA LEU A 117 -10.15 -9.61 1.59
C LEU A 117 -10.93 -9.43 0.28
N MET A 118 -10.30 -8.87 -0.76
CA MET A 118 -10.91 -8.74 -2.08
C MET A 118 -10.97 -10.09 -2.82
N GLU A 119 -9.99 -10.98 -2.60
CA GLU A 119 -9.92 -12.32 -3.18
C GLU A 119 -10.74 -13.35 -2.38
N CYS A 120 -10.76 -13.22 -1.05
CA CYS A 120 -11.65 -14.00 -0.20
C CYS A 120 -13.04 -13.36 -0.21
N GLY A 121 -13.92 -13.82 -1.10
CA GLY A 121 -15.35 -13.65 -0.88
C GLY A 121 -15.72 -14.20 0.52
N CYS A 122 -15.94 -13.30 1.48
CA CYS A 122 -16.18 -13.50 2.92
C CYS A 122 -14.96 -13.87 3.80
N PRO A 123 -14.69 -13.10 4.90
CA PRO A 123 -13.60 -13.35 5.84
C PRO A 123 -13.99 -14.35 6.94
N CYS A 124 -14.28 -15.60 6.60
CA CYS A 124 -14.70 -16.60 7.61
C CYS A 124 -13.91 -17.92 7.62
N LEU A 125 -12.78 -18.05 6.90
CA LEU A 125 -12.14 -19.36 6.72
C LEU A 125 -10.62 -19.40 6.94
N ARG A 126 -10.08 -18.59 7.85
CA ARG A 126 -8.69 -18.75 8.31
C ARG A 126 -8.58 -18.92 9.81
N ASN A 127 -9.42 -19.79 10.38
CA ASN A 127 -9.20 -20.41 11.69
C ASN A 127 -10.02 -21.71 11.78
N PHE A 128 -9.51 -22.82 11.26
CA PHE A 128 -9.85 -24.17 11.73
C PHE A 128 -8.79 -25.18 11.22
N MET A 129 -7.57 -25.07 11.76
CA MET A 129 -6.64 -26.19 11.80
C MET A 129 -6.85 -26.87 13.16
N GLY A 130 -7.76 -27.84 13.23
CA GLY A 130 -8.03 -28.59 14.44
C GLY A 130 -9.32 -29.38 14.39
N SER A 131 -9.17 -30.71 14.40
CA SER A 131 -10.19 -31.71 14.77
C SER A 131 -11.11 -32.19 13.64
N ALA A 132 -10.73 -33.35 13.10
CA ALA A 132 -11.65 -34.25 12.41
C ALA A 132 -12.71 -34.78 13.39
N SER A 133 -13.99 -34.53 13.13
CA SER A 133 -15.10 -35.42 13.50
C SER A 133 -16.38 -34.99 12.80
N HIS A 134 -17.06 -35.99 12.21
CA HIS A 134 -18.33 -35.91 11.50
C HIS A 134 -19.38 -35.01 12.15
N GLY A 135 -20.03 -34.18 11.33
CA GLY A 135 -21.26 -33.48 11.69
C GLY A 135 -21.60 -32.42 10.65
N GLN A 136 -22.67 -32.64 9.89
CA GLN A 136 -23.23 -31.66 8.96
C GLN A 136 -23.53 -30.36 9.70
N ASN A 137 -22.89 -29.25 9.30
CA ASN A 137 -23.36 -27.88 9.56
C ASN A 137 -22.65 -26.94 8.59
N THR A 138 -23.40 -26.40 7.63
CA THR A 138 -22.96 -25.34 6.73
C THR A 138 -22.86 -24.02 7.50
N PRO A 139 -21.71 -23.31 7.49
CA PRO A 139 -21.64 -21.99 8.10
C PRO A 139 -22.29 -20.96 7.16
N SER A 140 -23.42 -20.42 7.60
CA SER A 140 -24.08 -19.28 6.97
C SER A 140 -23.39 -17.98 7.43
N CYS A 141 -23.06 -17.11 6.47
CA CYS A 141 -22.62 -15.75 6.75
C CYS A 141 -23.84 -14.93 7.22
N PRO A 142 -23.76 -14.21 8.36
CA PRO A 142 -24.79 -13.25 8.72
C PRO A 142 -24.58 -11.98 7.89
N LEU A 143 -25.44 -11.79 6.88
CA LEU A 143 -25.74 -10.46 6.36
C LEU A 143 -26.78 -9.81 7.27
N ASP A 144 -26.67 -8.49 7.37
CA ASP A 144 -27.68 -7.51 7.78
C ASP A 144 -27.95 -7.30 9.28
N THR A 145 -27.54 -6.11 9.75
CA THR A 145 -28.42 -5.23 10.54
C THR A 145 -28.12 -3.78 10.20
#